data_AF-A0A7K3YD92-F1
#
_entry.id   AF-A0A7K3YD92-F1
#
_cell.length_a   1.000
_cell.length_b   1.000
_cell.length_c   1.000
_cell.angle_alpha   90.00
_cell.angle_beta   90.00
_cell.angle_gamma   90.00
#
_symmetry.space_group_name_H-M   'P 1'
#
loop_
_entity.id
_entity.type
_entity.pdbx_description
1 polymer ?
#
loop_
_entity_poly.entity_id
_entity_poly.type
_entity_poly.pdbx_seq_one_letter_code
_entity_poly.pdbx_strand_id
1 'polypeptide(L)'
;MAKTAILILGASGMLGRDLAPVFPGARLCMHEELDITDEGAVRAYILDTKPDLIINAAAYTDVDGCEDNPKTAFAVNGDAPGYIAAACSEIGAVLVHYSTDYIFDGSKTEYIESDKPNPINVYGASKLRGEQEIAKNMDDYRIIRTSWLFGRHGKNFVETIRNLARTDGTVRVVTDQVGKPTYTVDLARKTVEIVNCPPGVYHVTNDGICSWYEFAQAFAPNVVPCTSDEFLRKAKRPAYSVLVNTKTSPMRHWKEALEDYLRPAVKVPMKGIILAGGTGSRLYPLTKVTNKHLLPVYDKPMIYYPLQTLIAAGIKDIMIVSGRGHVGHFLELLGSGKEFGIRLTYEIQEGAGGIAQALGLAEEWAGTDNVAVILGDNIFQDDILGDVEAFETGAKIFLKEVTDAHRFGVAEVRGSRVLRVEEKPKAPKSNLAVTGLYLYDAGVFEIIRTLKPSRRGELEITDVNNAYIQRGTMEFSVLSGFWSDAGTFESLLRASVMVKDHGIRQGIPGEPGPEPTDFPSNSIAEDKITEM
;
A
#
# COMPACT_ATOMS: atom_id res chain seq x y z
N MET A 1 19.67 14.57 24.68
CA MET A 1 20.55 13.79 23.78
C MET A 1 20.20 14.21 22.36
N ALA A 2 21.19 14.50 21.51
CA ALA A 2 20.91 14.84 20.12
C ALA A 2 20.22 13.64 19.45
N LYS A 3 19.21 13.91 18.62
CA LYS A 3 18.46 12.89 17.88
C LYS A 3 19.39 12.36 16.78
N THR A 4 19.73 11.07 16.80
CA THR A 4 20.57 10.41 15.78
C THR A 4 19.93 10.59 14.40
N ALA A 5 20.64 11.22 13.47
CA ALA A 5 20.23 11.37 12.08
C ALA A 5 20.52 10.08 11.31
N ILE A 6 19.48 9.43 10.78
CA ILE A 6 19.59 8.13 10.10
C ILE A 6 19.20 8.31 8.63
N LEU A 7 19.97 7.72 7.72
CA LEU A 7 19.69 7.67 6.29
C LEU A 7 19.55 6.20 5.84
N ILE A 8 18.45 5.85 5.16
CA ILE A 8 18.24 4.53 4.56
C ILE A 8 18.27 4.67 3.04
N LEU A 9 19.28 4.05 2.40
CA LEU A 9 19.38 3.96 0.94
C LEU A 9 18.69 2.69 0.45
N GLY A 10 17.98 2.77 -0.68
CA GLY A 10 17.21 1.65 -1.21
C GLY A 10 15.89 1.43 -0.47
N ALA A 11 15.30 2.51 0.08
CA ALA A 11 14.11 2.44 0.93
C ALA A 11 12.86 1.87 0.23
N SER A 12 12.81 1.90 -1.10
CA SER A 12 11.70 1.32 -1.87
C SER A 12 11.78 -0.21 -2.05
N GLY A 13 12.95 -0.82 -1.78
CA GLY A 13 13.19 -2.25 -1.87
C GLY A 13 12.56 -3.05 -0.72
N MET A 14 12.51 -4.38 -0.85
CA MET A 14 11.85 -5.28 0.11
C MET A 14 12.30 -5.04 1.54
N LEU A 15 13.61 -5.16 1.79
CA LEU A 15 14.18 -4.91 3.12
C LEU A 15 14.15 -3.42 3.50
N GLY A 16 14.32 -2.52 2.54
CA GLY A 16 14.26 -1.07 2.76
C GLY A 16 12.95 -0.61 3.40
N ARG A 17 11.82 -1.18 2.96
CA ARG A 17 10.50 -0.90 3.53
C ARG A 17 10.34 -1.43 4.95
N ASP A 18 10.87 -2.62 5.24
CA ASP A 18 10.80 -3.20 6.59
C ASP A 18 11.76 -2.52 7.58
N LEU A 19 12.80 -1.83 7.08
CA LEU A 19 13.70 -1.02 7.91
C LEU A 19 13.06 0.29 8.39
N ALA A 20 12.18 0.89 7.60
CA ALA A 20 11.60 2.19 7.95
C ALA A 20 10.81 2.18 9.28
N PRO A 21 9.96 1.18 9.59
CA PRO A 21 9.24 1.11 10.87
C PRO A 21 10.14 0.91 12.10
N VAL A 22 11.30 0.25 11.94
CA VAL A 22 12.21 -0.05 13.06
C VAL A 22 13.27 1.04 13.29
N PHE A 23 13.40 1.98 12.36
CA PHE A 23 14.22 3.18 12.49
C PHE A 23 13.36 4.45 12.34
N PRO A 24 12.51 4.75 13.34
CA PRO A 24 11.57 5.87 13.25
C PRO A 24 12.30 7.22 13.11
N GLY A 25 11.87 8.02 12.14
CA GLY A 25 12.49 9.31 11.83
C GLY A 25 13.74 9.22 10.95
N ALA A 26 14.09 8.03 10.44
CA ALA A 26 15.09 7.91 9.38
C ALA A 26 14.63 8.63 8.11
N ARG A 27 15.57 9.28 7.44
CA ARG A 27 15.39 9.80 6.09
C ARG A 27 15.42 8.63 5.12
N LEU A 28 14.30 8.38 4.47
CA LEU A 28 14.16 7.36 3.45
C LEU A 28 14.63 7.92 2.11
N CYS A 29 15.49 7.19 1.42
CA CYS A 29 16.01 7.58 0.12
C CYS A 29 15.74 6.47 -0.91
N MET A 30 14.88 6.79 -1.86
CA MET A 30 14.48 5.92 -2.97
C MET A 30 15.44 6.09 -4.15
N HIS A 31 15.47 5.11 -5.05
CA HIS A 31 16.33 5.15 -6.24
C HIS A 31 16.03 6.37 -7.13
N GLU A 32 14.77 6.80 -7.20
CA GLU A 32 14.36 7.98 -7.97
C GLU A 32 14.87 9.30 -7.37
N GLU A 33 15.20 9.31 -6.08
CA GLU A 33 15.77 10.48 -5.40
C GLU A 33 17.30 10.49 -5.49
N LEU A 34 17.91 9.31 -5.45
CA LEU A 34 19.36 9.13 -5.52
C LEU A 34 19.70 7.80 -6.19
N ASP A 35 20.20 7.88 -7.42
CA ASP A 35 20.83 6.74 -8.08
C ASP A 35 22.17 6.46 -7.40
N ILE A 36 22.24 5.35 -6.66
CA ILE A 36 23.44 4.98 -5.94
C ILE A 36 24.61 4.60 -6.85
N THR A 37 24.47 4.61 -8.18
CA THR A 37 25.58 4.42 -9.12
C THR A 37 26.30 5.72 -9.50
N ASP A 38 25.71 6.89 -9.18
CA ASP A 38 26.33 8.21 -9.35
C ASP A 38 27.13 8.59 -8.09
N GLU A 39 28.45 8.33 -8.13
CA GLU A 39 29.37 8.65 -7.04
C GLU A 39 29.29 10.11 -6.60
N GLY A 40 29.21 11.04 -7.56
CA GLY A 40 29.21 12.48 -7.28
C GLY A 40 27.95 12.89 -6.54
N ALA A 41 26.78 12.41 -6.98
CA ALA A 41 25.51 12.69 -6.36
C ALA A 41 25.42 12.08 -4.95
N VAL A 42 25.84 10.81 -4.80
CA VAL A 42 25.83 10.10 -3.50
C VAL A 42 26.70 10.80 -2.48
N ARG A 43 27.93 11.14 -2.87
CA ARG A 43 28.88 11.82 -1.99
C ARG A 43 28.36 13.20 -1.58
N ALA A 44 27.88 13.99 -2.54
CA ALA A 44 27.30 15.31 -2.24
C ALA A 44 26.13 15.19 -1.26
N TYR A 45 25.23 14.23 -1.48
CA TYR A 45 24.07 14.02 -0.62
C TYR A 45 24.44 13.64 0.82
N ILE A 46 25.40 12.73 1.00
CA ILE A 46 25.86 12.32 2.34
C ILE A 46 26.55 13.49 3.06
N LEU A 47 27.42 14.24 2.37
CA LEU A 47 28.14 15.37 2.96
C LEU A 47 27.22 16.54 3.35
N ASP A 48 26.13 16.75 2.60
CA ASP A 48 25.18 17.82 2.86
C ASP A 48 24.20 17.46 4.00
N THR A 49 23.77 16.19 4.05
CA THR A 49 22.80 15.71 5.05
C THR A 49 23.43 15.29 6.37
N LYS A 50 24.72 14.92 6.37
CA LYS A 50 25.51 14.52 7.56
C LYS A 50 24.79 13.57 8.51
N PRO A 51 24.30 12.40 8.02
CA PRO A 51 23.70 11.40 8.90
C PRO A 51 24.75 10.81 9.86
N ASP A 52 24.33 10.44 11.07
CA ASP A 52 25.16 9.71 12.03
C ASP A 52 25.22 8.20 11.68
N LEU A 53 24.17 7.69 11.02
CA LEU A 53 24.03 6.29 10.60
C LEU A 53 23.48 6.20 9.18
N ILE A 54 24.15 5.42 8.34
CA ILE A 54 23.68 5.08 6.99
C ILE A 54 23.41 3.58 6.92
N ILE A 55 22.20 3.21 6.50
CA ILE A 55 21.80 1.83 6.23
C ILE A 55 21.63 1.67 4.72
N ASN A 56 22.58 0.99 4.08
CA ASN A 56 22.54 0.75 2.64
C ASN A 56 21.87 -0.60 2.33
N ALA A 57 20.57 -0.53 2.01
CA ALA A 57 19.75 -1.66 1.55
C ALA A 57 19.58 -1.69 0.02
N ALA A 58 20.23 -0.79 -0.72
CA ALA A 58 20.23 -0.79 -2.17
C ALA A 58 21.15 -1.90 -2.71
N ALA A 59 20.63 -2.68 -3.67
CA ALA A 59 21.37 -3.76 -4.31
C ALA A 59 20.71 -4.15 -5.64
N TYR A 60 21.51 -4.66 -6.58
CA TYR A 60 21.00 -5.39 -7.74
C TYR A 60 20.92 -6.87 -7.39
N THR A 61 19.70 -7.39 -7.16
CA THR A 61 19.43 -8.71 -6.57
C THR A 61 18.99 -9.78 -7.56
N ASP A 62 18.83 -9.45 -8.85
CA ASP A 62 18.54 -10.43 -9.89
C ASP A 62 19.81 -11.21 -10.23
N VAL A 63 19.96 -12.38 -9.62
CA VAL A 63 21.17 -13.20 -9.72
C VAL A 63 21.44 -13.64 -11.16
N ASP A 64 20.41 -14.00 -11.93
CA ASP A 64 20.59 -14.38 -13.34
C ASP A 64 20.80 -13.14 -14.21
N GLY A 65 20.10 -12.04 -13.92
CA GLY A 65 20.32 -10.75 -14.58
C GLY A 65 21.73 -10.17 -14.37
N CYS A 66 22.41 -10.51 -13.28
CA CYS A 66 23.80 -10.14 -13.05
C CYS A 66 24.77 -10.79 -14.05
N GLU A 67 24.49 -12.00 -14.54
CA GLU A 67 25.30 -12.64 -15.60
C GLU A 67 25.15 -11.89 -16.93
N ASP A 68 23.97 -11.33 -17.19
CA ASP A 68 23.71 -10.50 -18.36
C ASP A 68 24.32 -9.10 -18.25
N ASN A 69 24.33 -8.55 -17.03
CA ASN A 69 24.69 -7.15 -16.78
C ASN A 69 25.78 -7.03 -15.70
N PRO A 70 26.98 -7.62 -15.91
CA PRO A 70 28.03 -7.64 -14.90
C PRO A 70 28.48 -6.24 -14.51
N LYS A 71 28.59 -5.31 -15.47
CA LYS A 71 28.98 -3.92 -15.18
C LYS A 71 28.02 -3.25 -14.19
N THR A 72 26.71 -3.41 -14.41
CA THR A 72 25.68 -2.88 -13.51
C THR A 72 25.72 -3.56 -12.16
N ALA A 73 25.92 -4.88 -12.12
CA ALA A 73 26.08 -5.62 -10.87
C ALA A 73 27.25 -5.08 -10.05
N PHE A 74 28.43 -4.91 -10.65
CA PHE A 74 29.60 -4.37 -9.96
C PHE A 74 29.43 -2.89 -9.57
N ALA A 75 28.80 -2.06 -10.41
CA ALA A 75 28.54 -0.66 -10.08
C ALA A 75 27.64 -0.53 -8.83
N VAL A 76 26.53 -1.27 -8.79
CA VAL A 76 25.53 -1.19 -7.71
C VAL A 76 25.98 -1.93 -6.45
N ASN A 77 26.50 -3.16 -6.59
CA ASN A 77 26.81 -4.03 -5.45
C ASN A 77 28.26 -3.91 -4.96
N GLY A 78 29.15 -3.36 -5.78
CA GLY A 78 30.60 -3.33 -5.54
C GLY A 78 31.15 -1.92 -5.33
N ASP A 79 31.09 -1.10 -6.37
CA ASP A 79 31.70 0.24 -6.38
C ASP A 79 30.92 1.21 -5.47
N ALA A 80 29.58 1.19 -5.55
CA ALA A 80 28.72 2.06 -4.74
C ALA A 80 28.91 1.92 -3.23
N PRO A 81 28.91 0.71 -2.65
CA PRO A 81 29.26 0.53 -1.24
C PRO A 81 30.62 1.13 -0.86
N GLY A 82 31.60 1.14 -1.77
CA GLY A 82 32.93 1.69 -1.55
C GLY A 82 32.94 3.20 -1.35
N TYR A 83 32.34 3.97 -2.26
CA TYR A 83 32.30 5.42 -2.11
C TYR A 83 31.25 5.89 -1.08
N ILE A 84 30.20 5.11 -0.81
CA ILE A 84 29.34 5.34 0.36
C ILE A 84 30.19 5.23 1.64
N ALA A 85 31.00 4.17 1.78
CA ALA A 85 31.89 3.99 2.93
C ALA A 85 32.91 5.14 3.06
N ALA A 86 33.51 5.58 1.95
CA ALA A 86 34.42 6.71 1.95
C ALA A 86 33.74 8.01 2.44
N ALA A 87 32.51 8.28 1.97
CA ALA A 87 31.73 9.43 2.43
C ALA A 87 31.34 9.30 3.92
N CYS A 88 30.94 8.11 4.39
CA CYS A 88 30.69 7.86 5.82
C CYS A 88 31.91 8.16 6.67
N SER A 89 33.10 7.70 6.27
CA SER A 89 34.35 7.92 7.00
C SER A 89 34.70 9.40 7.15
N GLU A 90 34.34 10.24 6.18
CA GLU A 90 34.64 11.67 6.21
C GLU A 90 33.77 12.44 7.20
N ILE A 91 32.51 12.03 7.35
CA ILE A 91 31.57 12.67 8.28
C ILE A 91 31.53 12.00 9.66
N GLY A 92 32.23 10.88 9.82
CA GLY A 92 32.22 10.09 11.07
C GLY A 92 30.94 9.29 11.28
N ALA A 93 30.28 8.86 10.21
CA ALA A 93 29.04 8.07 10.26
C ALA A 93 29.32 6.56 10.30
N VAL A 94 28.41 5.82 10.95
CA VAL A 94 28.39 4.36 10.90
C VAL A 94 27.73 3.89 9.61
N LEU A 95 28.30 2.87 8.95
CA LEU A 95 27.68 2.21 7.79
C LEU A 95 27.18 0.81 8.14
N VAL A 96 25.91 0.53 7.83
CA VAL A 96 25.37 -0.83 7.74
C VAL A 96 25.15 -1.17 6.28
N HIS A 97 25.65 -2.32 5.83
CA HIS A 97 25.48 -2.80 4.46
C HIS A 97 25.08 -4.28 4.43
N TYR A 98 24.19 -4.66 3.50
CA TYR A 98 23.75 -6.04 3.36
C TYR A 98 24.49 -6.75 2.24
N SER A 99 25.10 -7.90 2.54
CA SER A 99 25.73 -8.83 1.62
C SER A 99 24.91 -10.13 1.50
N THR A 100 25.47 -11.18 0.90
CA THR A 100 24.78 -12.43 0.56
C THR A 100 25.61 -13.65 0.93
N ASP A 101 24.94 -14.76 1.14
CA ASP A 101 25.49 -16.10 1.17
C ASP A 101 26.16 -16.55 -0.14
N TYR A 102 25.80 -15.97 -1.29
CA TYR A 102 26.38 -16.34 -2.59
C TYR A 102 27.84 -15.88 -2.79
N ILE A 103 28.43 -15.20 -1.80
CA ILE A 103 29.87 -14.96 -1.76
C ILE A 103 30.68 -16.26 -1.54
N PHE A 104 30.01 -17.35 -1.14
CA PHE A 104 30.61 -18.67 -0.94
C PHE A 104 30.30 -19.60 -2.11
N ASP A 105 31.18 -20.57 -2.37
CA ASP A 105 31.05 -21.54 -3.48
C ASP A 105 30.08 -22.70 -3.20
N GLY A 106 29.78 -22.94 -1.92
CA GLY A 106 28.98 -24.07 -1.45
C GLY A 106 29.69 -25.41 -1.41
N SER A 107 31.03 -25.39 -1.38
CA SER A 107 31.85 -26.57 -1.12
C SER A 107 31.79 -27.05 0.33
N LYS A 108 31.44 -26.17 1.28
CA LYS A 108 31.18 -26.51 2.69
C LYS A 108 29.70 -26.56 2.98
N THR A 109 29.30 -27.42 3.91
CA THR A 109 27.91 -27.52 4.37
C THR A 109 27.47 -26.29 5.16
N GLU A 110 28.39 -25.66 5.89
CA GLU A 110 28.16 -24.49 6.74
C GLU A 110 29.34 -23.51 6.67
N TYR A 111 29.05 -22.21 6.78
CA TYR A 111 30.03 -21.12 6.74
C TYR A 111 29.87 -20.18 7.94
N ILE A 112 30.97 -19.93 8.66
CA ILE A 112 31.06 -18.91 9.72
C ILE A 112 31.62 -17.60 9.17
N GLU A 113 31.52 -16.49 9.93
CA GLU A 113 31.87 -15.15 9.45
C GLU A 113 33.34 -15.02 8.99
N SER A 114 34.25 -15.82 9.57
CA SER A 114 35.68 -15.82 9.26
C SER A 114 36.07 -16.72 8.08
N ASP A 115 35.14 -17.50 7.53
CA ASP A 115 35.42 -18.32 6.35
C ASP A 115 35.75 -17.44 5.14
N LYS A 116 36.69 -17.92 4.31
CA LYS A 116 37.14 -17.21 3.13
C LYS A 116 36.06 -17.27 2.02
N PRO A 117 35.58 -16.12 1.51
CA PRO A 117 34.68 -16.09 0.38
C PRO A 117 35.32 -16.60 -0.92
N ASN A 118 34.54 -17.26 -1.76
CA ASN A 118 34.93 -17.78 -3.07
C ASN A 118 33.69 -17.89 -3.99
N PRO A 119 33.17 -16.77 -4.52
CA PRO A 119 31.91 -16.78 -5.27
C PRO A 119 32.05 -17.50 -6.61
N ILE A 120 30.97 -18.18 -7.03
CA ILE A 120 30.90 -18.95 -8.28
C ILE A 120 29.98 -18.32 -9.35
N ASN A 121 29.46 -17.13 -9.09
CA ASN A 121 28.60 -16.37 -10.00
C ASN A 121 28.88 -14.86 -9.89
N VAL A 122 28.39 -14.08 -10.87
CA VAL A 122 28.63 -12.63 -10.93
C VAL A 122 28.01 -11.89 -9.76
N TYR A 123 26.80 -12.28 -9.33
CA TYR A 123 26.13 -11.64 -8.20
C TYR A 123 26.97 -11.74 -6.92
N GLY A 124 27.42 -12.94 -6.54
CA GLY A 124 28.30 -13.17 -5.39
C GLY A 124 29.62 -12.43 -5.50
N ALA A 125 30.24 -12.42 -6.69
CA ALA A 125 31.48 -11.66 -6.93
C ALA A 125 31.28 -10.15 -6.76
N SER A 126 30.17 -9.60 -7.25
CA SER A 126 29.83 -8.19 -7.10
C SER A 126 29.56 -7.79 -5.65
N LYS A 127 28.88 -8.64 -4.86
CA LYS A 127 28.62 -8.40 -3.43
C LYS A 127 29.89 -8.51 -2.60
N LEU A 128 30.77 -9.48 -2.90
CA LEU A 128 32.08 -9.60 -2.27
C LEU A 128 32.95 -8.37 -2.56
N ARG A 129 32.90 -7.83 -3.78
CA ARG A 129 33.58 -6.58 -4.13
C ARG A 129 33.14 -5.43 -3.22
N GLY A 130 31.84 -5.35 -2.93
CA GLY A 130 31.29 -4.35 -2.00
C GLY A 130 31.83 -4.50 -0.59
N GLU A 131 31.91 -5.72 -0.06
CA GLU A 131 32.52 -5.97 1.26
C GLU A 131 33.97 -5.49 1.31
N GLN A 132 34.75 -5.78 0.27
CA GLN A 132 36.16 -5.40 0.17
C GLN A 132 36.35 -3.89 0.08
N GLU A 133 35.53 -3.20 -0.73
CA GLU A 133 35.63 -1.75 -0.87
C GLU A 133 35.14 -1.02 0.38
N ILE A 134 34.12 -1.52 1.10
CA ILE A 134 33.75 -0.96 2.41
C ILE A 134 34.94 -1.05 3.37
N ALA A 135 35.50 -2.25 3.55
CA ALA A 135 36.58 -2.49 4.50
C ALA A 135 37.88 -1.72 4.15
N LYS A 136 38.06 -1.33 2.90
CA LYS A 136 39.18 -0.50 2.44
C LYS A 136 38.99 0.98 2.74
N ASN A 137 37.75 1.47 2.78
CA ASN A 137 37.44 2.90 2.83
C ASN A 137 36.93 3.39 4.21
N MET A 138 36.60 2.49 5.14
CA MET A 138 36.22 2.88 6.51
C MET A 138 36.44 1.75 7.53
N ASP A 139 36.61 2.13 8.80
CA ASP A 139 36.77 1.17 9.91
C ASP A 139 35.45 0.87 10.63
N ASP A 140 34.50 1.82 10.68
CA ASP A 140 33.28 1.74 11.51
C ASP A 140 32.05 1.24 10.73
N TYR A 141 32.13 0.01 10.21
CA TYR A 141 31.06 -0.61 9.41
C TYR A 141 30.45 -1.86 10.07
N ARG A 142 29.21 -2.20 9.71
CA ARG A 142 28.64 -3.55 9.90
C ARG A 142 28.16 -4.10 8.56
N ILE A 143 28.81 -5.17 8.10
CA ILE A 143 28.39 -5.91 6.91
C ILE A 143 27.54 -7.09 7.38
N ILE A 144 26.29 -7.12 6.96
CA ILE A 144 25.33 -8.19 7.28
C ILE A 144 25.22 -9.13 6.08
N ARG A 145 25.80 -10.33 6.18
CA ARG A 145 25.55 -11.40 5.19
C ARG A 145 24.27 -12.13 5.58
N THR A 146 23.37 -12.27 4.62
CA THR A 146 22.08 -12.95 4.80
C THR A 146 21.79 -13.88 3.62
N SER A 147 20.75 -14.69 3.73
CA SER A 147 20.35 -15.64 2.69
C SER A 147 18.85 -15.66 2.50
N TRP A 148 18.44 -15.86 1.24
CA TRP A 148 17.08 -16.26 0.85
C TRP A 148 16.00 -15.37 1.47
N LEU A 149 16.12 -14.06 1.23
CA LEU A 149 15.18 -13.08 1.74
C LEU A 149 13.76 -13.32 1.21
N PHE A 150 12.80 -13.34 2.13
CA PHE A 150 11.37 -13.26 1.83
C PHE A 150 10.75 -12.19 2.71
N GLY A 151 9.71 -11.53 2.21
CA GLY A 151 9.16 -10.31 2.78
C GLY A 151 7.89 -9.88 2.06
N ARG A 152 7.07 -9.05 2.70
CA ARG A 152 5.75 -8.67 2.16
C ARG A 152 5.80 -7.74 0.95
N HIS A 153 6.99 -7.22 0.64
CA HIS A 153 7.19 -6.26 -0.41
C HIS A 153 8.07 -6.81 -1.53
N GLY A 154 7.77 -6.48 -2.77
CA GLY A 154 8.57 -6.90 -3.93
C GLY A 154 8.47 -8.40 -4.24
N LYS A 155 9.22 -8.83 -5.26
CA LYS A 155 9.22 -10.22 -5.72
C LYS A 155 10.08 -11.07 -4.78
N ASN A 156 9.57 -12.23 -4.37
CA ASN A 156 10.30 -13.21 -3.58
C ASN A 156 9.91 -14.65 -3.97
N PHE A 157 10.68 -15.61 -3.46
CA PHE A 157 10.46 -17.03 -3.74
C PHE A 157 9.07 -17.51 -3.28
N VAL A 158 8.64 -17.14 -2.07
CA VAL A 158 7.36 -17.60 -1.50
C VAL A 158 6.19 -17.17 -2.39
N GLU A 159 6.10 -15.90 -2.78
CA GLU A 159 5.05 -15.43 -3.69
C GLU A 159 5.13 -16.05 -5.09
N THR A 160 6.35 -16.27 -5.61
CA THR A 160 6.54 -16.92 -6.91
C THR A 160 5.95 -18.34 -6.89
N ILE A 161 6.28 -19.13 -5.85
CA ILE A 161 5.74 -20.48 -5.70
C ILE A 161 4.23 -20.45 -5.47
N ARG A 162 3.71 -19.56 -4.62
CA ARG A 162 2.26 -19.43 -4.40
C ARG A 162 1.50 -19.12 -5.69
N ASN A 163 2.05 -18.23 -6.53
CA ASN A 163 1.43 -17.88 -7.81
C ASN A 163 1.44 -19.04 -8.80
N LEU A 164 2.56 -19.77 -8.91
CA LEU A 164 2.64 -20.97 -9.74
C LEU A 164 1.70 -22.07 -9.22
N ALA A 165 1.62 -22.24 -7.91
CA ALA A 165 0.81 -23.26 -7.24
C ALA A 165 -0.71 -23.05 -7.40
N ARG A 166 -1.17 -21.83 -7.75
CA ARG A 166 -2.58 -21.52 -8.03
C ARG A 166 -3.09 -22.07 -9.36
N THR A 167 -2.19 -22.47 -10.25
CA THR A 167 -2.55 -23.13 -11.52
C THR A 167 -2.74 -24.63 -11.30
N ASP A 168 -3.57 -25.31 -12.10
CA ASP A 168 -3.84 -26.77 -12.00
C ASP A 168 -2.62 -27.68 -12.31
N GLY A 169 -1.40 -27.15 -12.23
CA GLY A 169 -0.13 -27.84 -12.47
C GLY A 169 0.67 -28.15 -11.21
N THR A 170 1.69 -28.99 -11.36
CA THR A 170 2.72 -29.24 -10.34
C THR A 170 3.86 -28.24 -10.46
N VAL A 171 4.39 -27.78 -9.33
CA VAL A 171 5.52 -26.83 -9.29
C VAL A 171 6.79 -27.58 -8.93
N ARG A 172 7.78 -27.59 -9.82
CA ARG A 172 9.05 -28.29 -9.60
C ARG A 172 10.02 -27.39 -8.81
N VAL A 173 10.59 -27.90 -7.73
CA VAL A 173 11.50 -27.14 -6.85
C VAL A 173 12.74 -27.96 -6.51
N VAL A 174 13.91 -27.31 -6.55
CA VAL A 174 15.21 -27.97 -6.36
C VAL A 174 15.43 -28.46 -4.92
N THR A 175 16.00 -29.66 -4.77
CA THR A 175 16.32 -30.28 -3.47
C THR A 175 17.80 -30.20 -3.10
N ASP A 176 18.67 -29.94 -4.06
CA ASP A 176 20.14 -29.97 -3.97
C ASP A 176 20.78 -28.60 -3.70
N GLN A 177 19.97 -27.62 -3.29
CA GLN A 177 20.40 -26.30 -2.82
C GLN A 177 19.85 -26.07 -1.42
N VAL A 178 20.76 -25.91 -0.45
CA VAL A 178 20.47 -25.91 0.99
C VAL A 178 20.99 -24.63 1.64
N GLY A 179 20.15 -24.00 2.46
CA GLY A 179 20.43 -22.71 3.07
C GLY A 179 19.48 -22.39 4.23
N LYS A 180 19.39 -21.11 4.57
CA LYS A 180 18.51 -20.60 5.63
C LYS A 180 17.60 -19.49 5.08
N PRO A 181 16.28 -19.72 4.92
CA PRO A 181 15.33 -18.65 4.58
C PRO A 181 15.36 -17.55 5.63
N THR A 182 15.31 -16.28 5.21
CA THR A 182 15.35 -15.15 6.17
C THR A 182 14.22 -14.16 5.90
N TYR A 183 13.41 -13.92 6.92
CA TYR A 183 12.30 -12.96 6.86
C TYR A 183 12.82 -11.54 7.03
N THR A 184 12.45 -10.64 6.12
CA THR A 184 12.97 -9.26 6.11
C THR A 184 12.55 -8.43 7.32
N VAL A 185 11.38 -8.68 7.91
CA VAL A 185 10.96 -8.04 9.17
C VAL A 185 11.87 -8.43 10.34
N ASP A 186 12.27 -9.70 10.40
CA ASP A 186 13.18 -10.18 11.45
C ASP A 186 14.58 -9.60 11.23
N LEU A 187 15.06 -9.60 9.99
CA LEU A 187 16.34 -8.98 9.62
C LEU A 187 16.38 -7.49 9.94
N ALA A 188 15.30 -6.75 9.66
CA ALA A 188 15.18 -5.34 9.99
C ALA A 188 15.28 -5.10 11.49
N ARG A 189 14.53 -5.87 12.30
CA ARG A 189 14.63 -5.79 13.78
C ARG A 189 16.02 -6.15 14.28
N LYS A 190 16.65 -7.18 13.71
CA LYS A 190 18.01 -7.59 14.07
C LYS A 190 19.06 -6.54 13.67
N THR A 191 18.78 -5.75 12.63
CA THR A 191 19.65 -4.63 12.23
C THR A 191 19.76 -3.59 13.35
N VAL A 192 18.68 -3.32 14.10
CA VAL A 192 18.69 -2.40 15.26
C VAL A 192 19.69 -2.85 16.33
N GLU A 193 19.81 -4.15 16.57
CA GLU A 193 20.83 -4.73 17.46
C GLU A 193 22.24 -4.54 16.87
N ILE A 194 22.42 -4.89 15.60
CA ILE A 194 23.74 -4.92 14.93
C ILE A 194 24.37 -3.55 14.80
N VAL A 195 23.57 -2.49 14.63
CA VAL A 195 24.06 -1.10 14.63
C VAL A 195 24.92 -0.80 15.86
N ASN A 196 24.60 -1.39 17.01
CA ASN A 196 25.30 -1.17 18.28
C ASN A 196 26.42 -2.17 18.55
N CYS A 197 26.61 -3.19 17.70
CA CYS A 197 27.71 -4.14 17.83
C CYS A 197 29.04 -3.50 17.39
N PRO A 198 30.22 -4.08 17.70
CA PRO A 198 31.50 -3.62 17.17
C PRO A 198 31.57 -3.66 15.63
N PRO A 199 32.52 -2.95 14.99
CA PRO A 199 32.66 -3.04 13.55
C PRO A 199 32.99 -4.46 13.07
N GLY A 200 32.48 -4.83 11.89
CA GLY A 200 32.84 -6.09 11.22
C GLY A 200 31.70 -6.77 10.46
N VAL A 201 31.90 -8.04 10.16
CA VAL A 201 30.98 -8.89 9.40
C VAL A 201 30.11 -9.73 10.33
N TYR A 202 28.82 -9.84 10.01
CA TYR A 202 27.79 -10.54 10.76
C TYR A 202 26.98 -11.47 9.84
N HIS A 203 26.82 -12.73 10.22
CA HIS A 203 25.87 -13.63 9.56
C HIS A 203 24.50 -13.52 10.23
N VAL A 204 23.46 -13.20 9.45
CA VAL A 204 22.12 -12.96 9.98
C VAL A 204 21.08 -13.65 9.12
N THR A 205 20.55 -14.74 9.65
CA THR A 205 19.49 -15.54 9.03
C THR A 205 18.52 -16.02 10.10
N ASN A 206 17.27 -16.34 9.74
CA ASN A 206 16.42 -17.09 10.65
C ASN A 206 17.04 -18.47 10.91
N ASP A 207 16.71 -19.08 12.05
CA ASP A 207 17.26 -20.39 12.39
C ASP A 207 16.59 -21.53 11.60
N GLY A 208 17.24 -22.69 11.54
CA GLY A 208 16.80 -23.86 10.79
C GLY A 208 17.37 -23.91 9.38
N ILE A 209 17.77 -25.11 8.95
CA ILE A 209 18.33 -25.40 7.64
C ILE A 209 17.28 -26.11 6.80
N CYS A 210 17.15 -25.74 5.53
CA CYS A 210 16.31 -26.46 4.59
C CYS A 210 16.77 -26.29 3.15
N SER A 211 16.32 -27.19 2.28
CA SER A 211 16.35 -27.02 0.84
C SER A 211 15.24 -26.08 0.36
N TRP A 212 15.36 -25.54 -0.86
CA TRP A 212 14.28 -24.79 -1.49
C TRP A 212 12.98 -25.60 -1.59
N TYR A 213 13.08 -26.90 -1.86
CA TYR A 213 11.92 -27.81 -1.90
C TYR A 213 11.23 -27.92 -0.54
N GLU A 214 11.98 -28.16 0.54
CA GLU A 214 11.41 -28.24 1.90
C GLU A 214 10.80 -26.90 2.34
N PHE A 215 11.42 -25.78 1.94
CA PHE A 215 10.86 -24.46 2.20
C PHE A 215 9.52 -24.27 1.46
N ALA A 216 9.46 -24.64 0.18
CA ALA A 216 8.25 -24.57 -0.63
C ALA A 216 7.13 -25.49 -0.13
N GLN A 217 7.47 -26.71 0.26
CA GLN A 217 6.54 -27.72 0.77
C GLN A 217 5.81 -27.25 2.03
N ALA A 218 6.43 -26.37 2.82
CA ALA A 218 5.82 -25.83 4.03
C ALA A 218 4.56 -24.97 3.75
N PHE A 219 4.34 -24.50 2.52
CA PHE A 219 3.22 -23.60 2.20
C PHE A 219 2.51 -23.89 0.86
N ALA A 220 3.03 -24.79 0.03
CA ALA A 220 2.44 -25.16 -1.25
C ALA A 220 2.35 -26.70 -1.37
N PRO A 221 1.14 -27.30 -1.42
CA PRO A 221 0.97 -28.75 -1.39
C PRO A 221 1.28 -29.46 -2.72
N ASN A 222 1.29 -28.73 -3.84
CA ASN A 222 1.51 -29.25 -5.20
C ASN A 222 2.96 -29.09 -5.69
N VAL A 223 3.92 -28.93 -4.78
CA VAL A 223 5.34 -28.89 -5.14
C VAL A 223 5.91 -30.31 -5.26
N VAL A 224 6.76 -30.52 -6.25
CA VAL A 224 7.45 -31.79 -6.50
C VAL A 224 8.97 -31.55 -6.60
N PRO A 225 9.79 -32.51 -6.15
CA PRO A 225 11.24 -32.33 -6.15
C PRO A 225 11.84 -32.39 -7.56
N CYS A 226 12.92 -31.65 -7.78
CA CYS A 226 13.83 -31.83 -8.91
C CYS A 226 15.28 -31.55 -8.49
N THR A 227 16.24 -31.87 -9.35
CA THR A 227 17.64 -31.48 -9.17
C THR A 227 17.95 -30.18 -9.93
N SER A 228 19.05 -29.51 -9.58
CA SER A 228 19.51 -28.32 -10.28
C SER A 228 19.96 -28.61 -11.72
N ASP A 229 20.40 -29.83 -12.02
CA ASP A 229 20.73 -30.28 -13.38
C ASP A 229 19.49 -30.34 -14.29
N GLU A 230 18.31 -30.59 -13.72
CA GLU A 230 17.03 -30.59 -14.44
C GLU A 230 16.46 -29.18 -14.65
N PHE A 231 17.05 -28.17 -14.00
CA PHE A 231 16.61 -26.78 -14.05
C PHE A 231 17.78 -25.86 -14.38
N LEU A 232 18.17 -25.82 -15.65
CA LEU A 232 19.27 -25.00 -16.15
C LEU A 232 18.99 -23.50 -15.93
N ARG A 233 19.58 -22.96 -14.86
CA ARG A 233 19.65 -21.51 -14.61
C ARG A 233 20.92 -20.93 -15.20
N LYS A 234 20.89 -19.63 -15.49
CA LYS A 234 22.00 -18.92 -16.10
C LYS A 234 23.20 -18.80 -15.17
N ALA A 235 22.97 -18.32 -13.95
CA ALA A 235 24.00 -18.29 -12.92
C ALA A 235 23.99 -19.59 -12.11
N LYS A 236 25.19 -20.13 -11.85
CA LYS A 236 25.35 -21.25 -10.92
C LYS A 236 25.01 -20.82 -9.50
N ARG A 237 24.26 -21.65 -8.78
CA ARG A 237 23.89 -21.42 -7.38
C ARG A 237 24.71 -22.36 -6.50
N PRO A 238 25.21 -21.90 -5.33
CA PRO A 238 25.91 -22.78 -4.40
C PRO A 238 24.99 -23.93 -3.97
N ALA A 239 25.52 -25.16 -3.88
CA ALA A 239 24.76 -26.30 -3.36
C ALA A 239 24.47 -26.11 -1.86
N TYR A 240 25.42 -25.55 -1.12
CA TYR A 240 25.26 -25.18 0.27
C TYR A 240 25.60 -23.71 0.47
N SER A 241 24.77 -22.98 1.20
CA SER A 241 25.04 -21.59 1.54
C SER A 241 24.55 -21.25 2.96
N VAL A 242 24.64 -22.24 3.86
CA VAL A 242 24.21 -22.14 5.24
C VAL A 242 25.14 -21.21 6.02
N LEU A 243 24.63 -20.03 6.35
CA LEU A 243 25.33 -19.07 7.19
C LEU A 243 25.13 -19.40 8.67
N VAL A 244 26.25 -19.60 9.39
CA VAL A 244 26.29 -19.78 10.84
C VAL A 244 26.62 -18.43 11.49
N ASN A 245 25.76 -18.00 12.41
CA ASN A 245 25.94 -16.80 13.22
C ASN A 245 26.75 -17.15 14.47
N THR A 246 27.93 -16.53 14.63
CA THR A 246 28.80 -16.73 15.80
C THR A 246 28.89 -15.50 16.71
N LYS A 247 28.27 -14.38 16.32
CA LYS A 247 28.50 -13.06 16.95
C LYS A 247 27.31 -12.43 17.62
N THR A 248 26.09 -12.84 17.31
CA THR A 248 24.86 -12.24 17.86
C THR A 248 23.90 -13.31 18.35
N SER A 249 22.84 -12.91 19.07
CA SER A 249 21.81 -13.86 19.50
C SER A 249 21.11 -14.49 18.27
N PRO A 250 20.68 -15.77 18.36
CA PRO A 250 19.97 -16.42 17.26
C PRO A 250 18.60 -15.76 17.03
N MET A 251 18.17 -15.71 15.76
CA MET A 251 16.79 -15.34 15.42
C MET A 251 15.86 -16.56 15.51
N ARG A 252 14.55 -16.33 15.56
CA ARG A 252 13.54 -17.41 15.55
C ARG A 252 13.69 -18.32 14.33
N HIS A 253 13.15 -19.54 14.43
CA HIS A 253 13.18 -20.52 13.36
C HIS A 253 12.42 -20.04 12.12
N TRP A 254 12.88 -20.39 10.91
CA TRP A 254 12.29 -19.93 9.65
C TRP A 254 10.83 -20.34 9.48
N LYS A 255 10.42 -21.48 10.06
CA LYS A 255 9.01 -21.93 10.06
C LYS A 255 8.09 -20.95 10.80
N GLU A 256 8.50 -20.47 11.97
CA GLU A 256 7.73 -19.46 12.72
C GLU A 256 7.69 -18.12 11.97
N ALA A 257 8.80 -17.75 11.33
CA ALA A 257 8.86 -16.56 10.49
C ALA A 257 7.97 -16.68 9.24
N LEU A 258 7.93 -17.87 8.62
CA LEU A 258 7.05 -18.19 7.50
C LEU A 258 5.58 -18.15 7.92
N GLU A 259 5.23 -18.70 9.07
CA GLU A 259 3.86 -18.61 9.62
C GLU A 259 3.43 -17.16 9.84
N ASP A 260 4.34 -16.29 10.30
CA ASP A 260 4.09 -14.85 10.49
C ASP A 260 3.98 -14.10 9.15
N TYR A 261 4.78 -14.51 8.16
CA TYR A 261 4.70 -14.01 6.81
C TYR A 261 3.38 -14.39 6.11
N LEU A 262 2.98 -15.67 6.23
CA LEU A 262 1.76 -16.23 5.65
C LEU A 262 0.50 -15.82 6.42
N ARG A 263 0.65 -15.43 7.69
CA ARG A 263 -0.42 -14.79 8.43
C ARG A 263 -0.91 -13.62 7.60
N PRO A 264 -2.23 -13.55 7.31
CA PRO A 264 -2.79 -12.36 6.71
C PRO A 264 -2.25 -11.17 7.48
N ALA A 265 -1.73 -10.16 6.77
CA ALA A 265 -1.44 -8.89 7.41
C ALA A 265 -2.67 -8.54 8.26
N VAL A 266 -2.45 -8.16 9.53
CA VAL A 266 -3.55 -7.63 10.34
C VAL A 266 -4.12 -6.50 9.49
N LYS A 267 -5.29 -6.73 8.85
CA LYS A 267 -6.01 -5.67 8.15
C LYS A 267 -6.15 -4.62 9.22
N VAL A 268 -5.47 -3.49 9.06
CA VAL A 268 -5.84 -2.31 9.84
C VAL A 268 -7.33 -2.18 9.55
N PRO A 269 -8.21 -2.31 10.56
CA PRO A 269 -9.65 -2.30 10.34
C PRO A 269 -9.96 -1.09 9.47
N MET A 270 -10.59 -1.30 8.31
CA MET A 270 -11.02 -0.15 7.53
C MET A 270 -12.37 0.29 8.06
N LYS A 271 -12.42 1.55 8.50
CA LYS A 271 -13.65 2.23 8.88
C LYS A 271 -14.20 3.01 7.70
N GLY A 272 -15.51 3.20 7.67
CA GLY A 272 -16.19 3.95 6.62
C GLY A 272 -16.61 5.33 7.10
N ILE A 273 -16.53 6.32 6.23
CA ILE A 273 -17.03 7.68 6.52
C ILE A 273 -17.89 8.12 5.34
N ILE A 274 -19.16 8.41 5.60
CA ILE A 274 -20.06 9.00 4.62
C ILE A 274 -20.25 10.48 4.94
N LEU A 275 -19.83 11.34 4.02
CA LEU A 275 -19.97 12.80 4.16
C LEU A 275 -21.29 13.24 3.52
N ALA A 276 -22.33 13.35 4.34
CA ALA A 276 -23.71 13.67 3.96
C ALA A 276 -24.13 15.11 4.37
N GLY A 277 -23.17 16.02 4.40
CA GLY A 277 -23.35 17.43 4.77
C GLY A 277 -23.79 18.37 3.63
N GLY A 278 -23.91 19.65 3.93
CA GLY A 278 -24.22 20.70 2.96
C GLY A 278 -25.72 21.04 2.81
N THR A 279 -25.99 22.20 2.22
CA THR A 279 -27.35 22.78 2.14
C THR A 279 -28.16 22.30 0.93
N GLY A 280 -27.52 21.64 -0.04
CA GLY A 280 -28.20 21.14 -1.25
C GLY A 280 -28.91 22.23 -2.06
N SER A 281 -28.42 23.47 -2.02
CA SER A 281 -29.12 24.65 -2.57
C SER A 281 -29.43 24.56 -4.07
N ARG A 282 -28.64 23.81 -4.85
CA ARG A 282 -28.86 23.57 -6.28
C ARG A 282 -30.13 22.77 -6.60
N LEU A 283 -30.68 22.08 -5.59
CA LEU A 283 -31.90 21.28 -5.69
C LEU A 283 -33.08 21.94 -4.98
N TYR A 284 -32.98 23.21 -4.60
CA TYR A 284 -34.13 23.96 -4.11
C TYR A 284 -35.22 24.00 -5.21
N PRO A 285 -36.50 23.75 -4.89
CA PRO A 285 -37.10 23.69 -3.55
C PRO A 285 -37.15 22.30 -2.89
N LEU A 286 -36.66 21.22 -3.52
CA LEU A 286 -36.70 19.87 -2.93
C LEU A 286 -35.97 19.81 -1.57
N THR A 287 -34.83 20.51 -1.49
CA THR A 287 -33.99 20.57 -0.28
C THR A 287 -34.43 21.59 0.75
N LYS A 288 -35.62 22.21 0.59
CA LYS A 288 -36.19 23.12 1.58
C LYS A 288 -36.66 22.39 2.85
N VAL A 289 -37.17 21.16 2.68
CA VAL A 289 -37.79 20.38 3.77
C VAL A 289 -36.89 19.24 4.23
N THR A 290 -36.05 18.71 3.34
CA THR A 290 -35.22 17.53 3.62
C THR A 290 -33.78 17.72 3.14
N ASN A 291 -32.87 16.89 3.67
CA ASN A 291 -31.49 16.82 3.22
C ASN A 291 -31.43 16.18 1.82
N LYS A 292 -30.55 16.68 0.94
CA LYS A 292 -30.32 16.12 -0.39
C LYS A 292 -30.12 14.60 -0.37
N HIS A 293 -29.34 14.08 0.57
CA HIS A 293 -28.99 12.66 0.61
C HIS A 293 -30.17 11.76 1.06
N LEU A 294 -31.30 12.35 1.46
CA LEU A 294 -32.55 11.64 1.75
C LEU A 294 -33.52 11.69 0.56
N LEU A 295 -33.20 12.42 -0.51
CA LEU A 295 -34.00 12.41 -1.73
C LEU A 295 -33.91 11.03 -2.41
N PRO A 296 -34.99 10.59 -3.07
CA PRO A 296 -34.96 9.33 -3.79
C PRO A 296 -34.07 9.42 -5.03
N VAL A 297 -33.29 8.39 -5.26
CA VAL A 297 -32.74 8.06 -6.58
C VAL A 297 -33.40 6.75 -6.96
N TYR A 298 -34.21 6.79 -8.01
CA TYR A 298 -35.11 5.70 -8.36
C TYR A 298 -35.98 5.22 -7.18
N ASP A 299 -35.72 4.04 -6.62
CA ASP A 299 -36.52 3.36 -5.60
C ASP A 299 -35.92 3.42 -4.19
N LYS A 300 -34.78 4.10 -4.00
CA LYS A 300 -34.06 4.15 -2.70
C LYS A 300 -33.61 5.57 -2.34
N PRO A 301 -33.49 5.90 -1.04
CA PRO A 301 -32.84 7.14 -0.60
C PRO A 301 -31.40 7.23 -1.11
N MET A 302 -30.98 8.42 -1.53
CA MET A 302 -29.64 8.65 -2.11
C MET A 302 -28.49 8.17 -1.19
N ILE A 303 -28.64 8.24 0.13
CA ILE A 303 -27.63 7.78 1.10
C ILE A 303 -27.41 6.25 1.08
N TYR A 304 -28.37 5.46 0.57
CA TYR A 304 -28.24 4.00 0.53
C TYR A 304 -27.11 3.57 -0.41
N TYR A 305 -26.90 4.30 -1.50
CA TYR A 305 -25.90 3.97 -2.51
C TYR A 305 -24.46 4.01 -1.98
N PRO A 306 -23.97 5.12 -1.38
CA PRO A 306 -22.65 5.13 -0.78
C PRO A 306 -22.54 4.17 0.42
N LEU A 307 -23.62 3.97 1.18
CA LEU A 307 -23.64 3.01 2.27
C LEU A 307 -23.44 1.58 1.77
N GLN A 308 -24.15 1.19 0.71
CA GLN A 308 -24.01 -0.11 0.05
C GLN A 308 -22.60 -0.31 -0.52
N THR A 309 -21.99 0.71 -1.11
CA THR A 309 -20.60 0.66 -1.58
C THR A 309 -19.63 0.28 -0.45
N LEU A 310 -19.77 0.89 0.73
CA LEU A 310 -18.91 0.58 1.89
C LEU A 310 -19.19 -0.82 2.46
N ILE A 311 -20.47 -1.20 2.61
CA ILE A 311 -20.87 -2.53 3.11
C ILE A 311 -20.32 -3.63 2.20
N ALA A 312 -20.47 -3.47 0.89
CA ALA A 312 -19.97 -4.42 -0.10
C ALA A 312 -18.44 -4.55 -0.10
N ALA A 313 -17.73 -3.49 0.30
CA ALA A 313 -16.29 -3.52 0.51
C ALA A 313 -15.87 -4.22 1.82
N GLY A 314 -16.83 -4.74 2.59
CA GLY A 314 -16.58 -5.45 3.85
C GLY A 314 -16.44 -4.53 5.07
N ILE A 315 -16.79 -3.25 4.95
CA ILE A 315 -16.65 -2.26 6.03
C ILE A 315 -17.86 -2.33 6.94
N LYS A 316 -17.61 -2.57 8.23
CA LYS A 316 -18.66 -2.82 9.24
C LYS A 316 -18.87 -1.70 10.24
N ASP A 317 -17.96 -0.73 10.30
CA ASP A 317 -18.03 0.38 11.25
C ASP A 317 -17.97 1.67 10.45
N ILE A 318 -19.09 2.38 10.40
CA ILE A 318 -19.29 3.50 9.47
C ILE A 318 -19.80 4.71 10.24
N MET A 319 -19.16 5.86 10.04
CA MET A 319 -19.61 7.14 10.52
C MET A 319 -20.36 7.88 9.41
N ILE A 320 -21.48 8.52 9.76
CA ILE A 320 -22.21 9.45 8.90
C ILE A 320 -22.03 10.86 9.46
N VAL A 321 -21.38 11.73 8.68
CA VAL A 321 -21.21 13.14 9.01
C VAL A 321 -22.28 13.94 8.30
N SER A 322 -23.17 14.59 9.04
CA SER A 322 -24.31 15.37 8.51
C SER A 322 -24.30 16.80 9.03
N GLY A 323 -24.97 17.72 8.33
CA GLY A 323 -25.27 19.04 8.87
C GLY A 323 -26.32 18.98 10.01
N ARG A 324 -26.35 20.03 10.84
CA ARG A 324 -27.20 20.15 12.05
C ARG A 324 -28.70 19.91 11.82
N GLY A 325 -29.26 20.35 10.69
CA GLY A 325 -30.72 20.41 10.49
C GLY A 325 -31.43 19.07 10.32
N HIS A 326 -30.72 17.99 9.95
CA HIS A 326 -31.35 16.74 9.50
C HIS A 326 -30.71 15.46 10.05
N VAL A 327 -29.81 15.54 11.04
CA VAL A 327 -29.16 14.34 11.62
C VAL A 327 -30.19 13.34 12.17
N GLY A 328 -31.28 13.82 12.77
CA GLY A 328 -32.36 12.97 13.28
C GLY A 328 -33.07 12.16 12.20
N HIS A 329 -33.16 12.67 10.97
CA HIS A 329 -33.77 11.91 9.86
C HIS A 329 -32.87 10.78 9.37
N PHE A 330 -31.54 10.94 9.42
CA PHE A 330 -30.63 9.82 9.11
C PHE A 330 -30.73 8.73 10.19
N LEU A 331 -30.82 9.12 11.46
CA LEU A 331 -30.99 8.17 12.56
C LEU A 331 -32.31 7.41 12.46
N GLU A 332 -33.41 8.07 12.09
CA GLU A 332 -34.70 7.43 11.84
C GLU A 332 -34.63 6.43 10.68
N LEU A 333 -33.98 6.80 9.58
CA LEU A 333 -33.88 5.96 8.37
C LEU A 333 -32.93 4.77 8.53
N LEU A 334 -31.79 4.95 9.21
CA LEU A 334 -30.67 4.00 9.21
C LEU A 334 -30.44 3.32 10.57
N GLY A 335 -31.03 3.86 11.63
CA GLY A 335 -30.91 3.33 12.99
C GLY A 335 -29.47 3.18 13.46
N SER A 336 -29.18 2.09 14.18
CA SER A 336 -27.82 1.75 14.61
C SER A 336 -26.98 1.06 13.52
N GLY A 337 -27.54 0.82 12.33
CA GLY A 337 -26.93 -0.01 11.29
C GLY A 337 -27.18 -1.51 11.43
N LYS A 338 -27.81 -1.95 12.53
CA LYS A 338 -28.02 -3.37 12.85
C LYS A 338 -28.76 -4.14 11.74
N GLU A 339 -29.74 -3.51 11.11
CA GLU A 339 -30.51 -4.10 10.00
C GLU A 339 -29.65 -4.40 8.76
N PHE A 340 -28.55 -3.66 8.60
CA PHE A 340 -27.59 -3.83 7.52
C PHE A 340 -26.36 -4.68 7.94
N GLY A 341 -26.35 -5.23 9.16
CA GLY A 341 -25.23 -6.02 9.67
C GLY A 341 -23.95 -5.21 10.00
N ILE A 342 -24.09 -3.90 10.20
CA ILE A 342 -22.98 -2.97 10.49
C ILE A 342 -23.27 -2.16 11.76
N ARG A 343 -22.30 -1.33 12.16
CA ARG A 343 -22.41 -0.33 13.22
C ARG A 343 -22.35 1.07 12.61
N LEU A 344 -23.36 1.89 12.87
CA LEU A 344 -23.41 3.29 12.48
C LEU A 344 -23.11 4.22 13.66
N THR A 345 -22.30 5.24 13.40
CA THR A 345 -22.04 6.38 14.29
C THR A 345 -22.40 7.67 13.55
N TYR A 346 -22.87 8.69 14.25
CA TYR A 346 -23.33 9.94 13.65
C TYR A 346 -22.54 11.11 14.22
N GLU A 347 -22.10 12.01 13.33
CA GLU A 347 -21.38 13.23 13.71
C GLU A 347 -21.99 14.45 12.99
N ILE A 348 -21.92 15.61 13.65
CA ILE A 348 -22.53 16.85 13.18
C ILE A 348 -21.45 17.82 12.70
N GLN A 349 -21.49 18.15 11.41
CA GLN A 349 -20.71 19.27 10.88
C GLN A 349 -21.45 20.59 11.11
N GLU A 350 -20.85 21.47 11.92
CA GLU A 350 -21.33 22.84 12.09
C GLU A 350 -20.87 23.74 10.94
N GLY A 351 -21.82 24.30 10.19
CA GLY A 351 -21.54 25.22 9.09
C GLY A 351 -21.06 24.53 7.80
N ALA A 352 -20.42 25.30 6.93
CA ALA A 352 -19.93 24.85 5.62
C ALA A 352 -18.41 25.07 5.50
N GLY A 353 -17.61 24.25 6.19
CA GLY A 353 -16.14 24.35 6.15
C GLY A 353 -15.47 23.40 5.16
N GLY A 354 -16.22 22.78 4.25
CA GLY A 354 -15.67 21.92 3.18
C GLY A 354 -15.58 20.44 3.55
N ILE A 355 -15.17 19.64 2.56
CA ILE A 355 -15.09 18.17 2.65
C ILE A 355 -13.99 17.75 3.64
N ALA A 356 -12.82 18.40 3.59
CA ALA A 356 -11.71 18.03 4.47
C ALA A 356 -11.99 18.38 5.93
N GLN A 357 -12.78 19.43 6.21
CA GLN A 357 -13.25 19.72 7.57
C GLN A 357 -14.18 18.60 8.07
N ALA A 358 -15.15 18.18 7.25
CA ALA A 358 -16.09 17.13 7.61
C ALA A 358 -15.37 15.80 7.90
N LEU A 359 -14.36 15.47 7.10
CA LEU A 359 -13.48 14.33 7.35
C LEU A 359 -12.71 14.48 8.67
N GLY A 360 -12.20 15.68 8.97
CA GLY A 360 -11.46 15.96 10.20
C GLY A 360 -12.26 15.70 11.49
N LEU A 361 -13.59 15.82 11.46
CA LEU A 361 -14.45 15.52 12.61
C LEU A 361 -14.42 14.03 13.01
N ALA A 362 -14.03 13.15 12.10
CA ALA A 362 -13.96 11.71 12.34
C ALA A 362 -12.65 11.26 13.02
N GLU A 363 -11.70 12.17 13.30
CA GLU A 363 -10.35 11.81 13.77
C GLU A 363 -10.37 10.91 15.02
N GLU A 364 -11.07 11.34 16.08
CA GLU A 364 -11.11 10.59 17.35
C GLU A 364 -11.77 9.21 17.18
N TRP A 365 -12.83 9.15 16.39
CA TRP A 365 -13.56 7.91 16.11
C TRP A 365 -12.76 6.93 15.24
N ALA A 366 -12.05 7.45 14.22
CA ALA A 366 -11.18 6.65 13.37
C ALA A 366 -9.99 6.10 14.18
N GLY A 367 -9.39 6.92 15.05
CA GLY A 367 -8.23 6.52 15.84
C GLY A 367 -7.02 6.25 14.94
N THR A 368 -6.49 5.03 14.98
CA THR A 368 -5.36 4.59 14.12
C THR A 368 -5.79 3.79 12.91
N ASP A 369 -7.10 3.65 12.69
CA ASP A 369 -7.66 2.84 11.62
C ASP A 369 -7.56 3.57 10.26
N ASN A 370 -7.43 2.79 9.18
CA ASN A 370 -7.57 3.31 7.82
C ASN A 370 -9.04 3.66 7.55
N VAL A 371 -9.30 4.64 6.69
CA VAL A 371 -10.65 5.10 6.39
C VAL A 371 -10.96 5.07 4.90
N ALA A 372 -12.11 4.50 4.54
CA ALA A 372 -12.76 4.72 3.25
C ALA A 372 -13.76 5.87 3.39
N VAL A 373 -13.54 6.93 2.62
CA VAL A 373 -14.36 8.14 2.64
C VAL A 373 -15.17 8.20 1.37
N ILE A 374 -16.48 8.35 1.49
CA ILE A 374 -17.39 8.49 0.35
C ILE A 374 -18.33 9.69 0.54
N LEU A 375 -18.53 10.47 -0.51
CA LEU A 375 -19.50 11.57 -0.51
C LEU A 375 -20.92 11.01 -0.62
N GLY A 376 -21.85 11.55 0.17
CA GLY A 376 -23.21 11.02 0.30
C GLY A 376 -24.07 11.03 -0.96
N ASP A 377 -23.63 11.71 -2.02
CA ASP A 377 -24.33 11.86 -3.30
C ASP A 377 -23.67 11.14 -4.47
N ASN A 378 -22.66 10.31 -4.19
CA ASN A 378 -21.92 9.57 -5.20
C ASN A 378 -22.47 8.15 -5.34
N ILE A 379 -22.73 7.77 -6.59
CA ILE A 379 -23.34 6.50 -6.96
C ILE A 379 -22.44 5.79 -7.97
N PHE A 380 -22.10 4.54 -7.66
CA PHE A 380 -21.12 3.74 -8.40
C PHE A 380 -21.72 2.40 -8.82
N GLN A 381 -21.33 1.91 -10.00
CA GLN A 381 -21.62 0.55 -10.43
C GLN A 381 -20.56 -0.46 -10.00
N ASP A 382 -19.29 -0.02 -9.97
CA ASP A 382 -18.17 -0.87 -9.59
C ASP A 382 -18.19 -1.15 -8.07
N ASP A 383 -17.61 -2.30 -7.68
CA ASP A 383 -17.23 -2.55 -6.30
C ASP A 383 -15.80 -2.10 -6.04
N ILE A 384 -15.46 -1.93 -4.76
CA ILE A 384 -14.12 -1.53 -4.32
C ILE A 384 -13.51 -2.55 -3.37
N LEU A 385 -14.03 -3.78 -3.31
CA LEU A 385 -13.59 -4.78 -2.35
C LEU A 385 -12.10 -5.05 -2.56
N GLY A 386 -11.69 -5.35 -3.79
CA GLY A 386 -10.28 -5.60 -4.11
C GLY A 386 -9.36 -4.43 -3.77
N ASP A 387 -9.82 -3.18 -3.93
CA ASP A 387 -9.05 -1.99 -3.55
C ASP A 387 -8.92 -1.86 -2.03
N VAL A 388 -9.99 -2.09 -1.28
CA VAL A 388 -9.99 -2.08 0.20
C VAL A 388 -9.13 -3.21 0.77
N GLU A 389 -9.16 -4.40 0.16
CA GLU A 389 -8.36 -5.53 0.60
C GLU A 389 -6.86 -5.36 0.33
N ALA A 390 -6.51 -4.65 -0.74
CA ALA A 390 -5.13 -4.37 -1.12
C ALA A 390 -4.55 -3.11 -0.45
N PHE A 391 -5.37 -2.29 0.23
CA PHE A 391 -4.94 -1.01 0.77
C PHE A 391 -4.23 -1.15 2.11
N GLU A 392 -2.92 -0.83 2.14
CA GLU A 392 -2.09 -0.91 3.35
C GLU A 392 -1.90 0.47 4.01
N THR A 393 -1.43 1.47 3.25
CA THR A 393 -1.07 2.81 3.73
C THR A 393 -1.09 3.82 2.57
N GLY A 394 -0.96 5.11 2.85
CA GLY A 394 -0.97 6.18 1.87
C GLY A 394 -2.38 6.70 1.58
N ALA A 395 -2.64 6.98 0.31
CA ALA A 395 -3.95 7.37 -0.18
C ALA A 395 -4.24 6.70 -1.52
N LYS A 396 -5.51 6.40 -1.79
CA LYS A 396 -5.98 5.98 -3.11
C LYS A 396 -7.19 6.80 -3.54
N ILE A 397 -7.14 7.34 -4.74
CA ILE A 397 -8.28 8.02 -5.39
C ILE A 397 -8.87 7.20 -6.52
N PHE A 398 -10.17 7.34 -6.75
CA PHE A 398 -10.86 6.67 -7.85
C PHE A 398 -11.18 7.67 -8.94
N LEU A 399 -10.75 7.37 -10.17
CA LEU A 399 -10.86 8.24 -11.33
C LEU A 399 -11.95 7.74 -12.28
N LYS A 400 -12.67 8.67 -12.90
CA LYS A 400 -13.59 8.38 -14.01
C LYS A 400 -13.33 9.31 -15.18
N GLU A 401 -13.30 8.74 -16.38
CA GLU A 401 -13.29 9.53 -17.60
C GLU A 401 -14.65 10.21 -17.84
N VAL A 402 -14.65 11.53 -17.98
CA VAL A 402 -15.84 12.36 -18.20
C VAL A 402 -15.63 13.38 -19.30
N THR A 403 -16.73 13.80 -19.94
CA THR A 403 -16.71 14.83 -20.99
C THR A 403 -16.71 16.26 -20.45
N ASP A 404 -17.10 16.45 -19.19
CA ASP A 404 -17.29 17.75 -18.53
C ASP A 404 -16.37 17.94 -17.32
N ALA A 405 -15.09 17.56 -17.46
CA ALA A 405 -14.08 17.52 -16.40
C ALA A 405 -13.93 18.83 -15.58
N HIS A 406 -14.21 20.00 -16.17
CA HIS A 406 -14.13 21.31 -15.50
C HIS A 406 -15.03 21.47 -14.27
N ARG A 407 -16.00 20.56 -14.06
CA ARG A 407 -16.89 20.55 -12.89
C ARG A 407 -16.32 19.88 -11.66
N PHE A 408 -15.23 19.13 -11.80
CA PHE A 408 -14.68 18.23 -10.78
C PHE A 408 -13.23 18.54 -10.43
N GLY A 409 -12.68 17.84 -9.45
CA GLY A 409 -11.23 17.71 -9.29
C GLY A 409 -10.70 16.87 -10.45
N VAL A 410 -9.68 17.35 -11.17
CA VAL A 410 -9.14 16.66 -12.36
C VAL A 410 -7.73 16.18 -12.07
N ALA A 411 -7.49 14.88 -12.29
CA ALA A 411 -6.19 14.25 -12.08
C ALA A 411 -5.33 14.28 -13.35
N GLU A 412 -4.12 14.82 -13.24
CA GLU A 412 -3.07 14.68 -14.24
C GLU A 412 -2.30 13.38 -13.96
N VAL A 413 -2.27 12.45 -14.90
CA VAL A 413 -1.69 11.10 -14.72
C VAL A 413 -0.59 10.85 -15.74
N ARG A 414 0.50 10.20 -15.31
CA ARG A 414 1.58 9.73 -16.18
C ARG A 414 1.98 8.30 -15.83
N GLY A 415 1.70 7.36 -16.72
CA GLY A 415 1.89 5.93 -16.44
C GLY A 415 1.03 5.50 -15.26
N SER A 416 1.68 5.03 -14.18
CA SER A 416 1.01 4.58 -12.95
C SER A 416 1.05 5.62 -11.81
N ARG A 417 1.37 6.89 -12.09
CA ARG A 417 1.45 7.95 -11.05
C ARG A 417 0.49 9.10 -11.33
N VAL A 418 -0.15 9.62 -10.27
CA VAL A 418 -0.87 10.91 -10.27
C VAL A 418 0.14 12.03 -10.03
N LEU A 419 0.25 12.98 -10.96
CA LEU A 419 1.17 14.11 -10.85
C LEU A 419 0.58 15.25 -10.01
N ARG A 420 -0.73 15.50 -10.19
CA ARG A 420 -1.45 16.59 -9.51
C ARG A 420 -2.96 16.39 -9.64
N VAL A 421 -3.71 16.88 -8.66
CA VAL A 421 -5.16 17.11 -8.79
C VAL A 421 -5.44 18.62 -8.77
N GLU A 422 -6.21 19.09 -9.74
CA GLU A 422 -6.65 20.49 -9.82
C GLU A 422 -8.15 20.59 -9.57
N GLU A 423 -8.58 21.42 -8.62
CA GLU A 423 -10.00 21.61 -8.30
C GLU A 423 -10.67 22.51 -9.35
N LYS A 424 -11.66 21.96 -10.07
CA LYS A 424 -12.51 22.69 -11.04
C LYS A 424 -11.72 23.58 -12.01
N PRO A 425 -10.77 23.01 -12.78
CA PRO A 425 -9.92 23.78 -13.67
C PRO A 425 -10.73 24.35 -14.84
N LYS A 426 -10.47 25.62 -15.20
CA LYS A 426 -11.07 26.23 -16.40
C LYS A 426 -10.64 25.55 -17.70
N ALA A 427 -9.41 25.02 -17.73
CA ALA A 427 -8.84 24.27 -18.84
C ALA A 427 -8.27 22.94 -18.28
N PRO A 428 -9.08 21.88 -18.22
CA PRO A 428 -8.65 20.57 -17.70
C PRO A 428 -7.47 20.00 -18.50
N LYS A 429 -6.46 19.47 -17.80
CA LYS A 429 -5.31 18.79 -18.44
C LYS A 429 -5.58 17.34 -18.83
N SER A 430 -6.67 16.77 -18.34
CA SER A 430 -7.15 15.43 -18.66
C SER A 430 -8.68 15.40 -18.54
N ASN A 431 -9.27 14.30 -18.97
CA ASN A 431 -10.69 14.00 -18.76
C ASN A 431 -10.94 13.13 -17.52
N LEU A 432 -9.91 12.90 -16.69
CA LEU A 432 -10.00 12.01 -15.53
C LEU A 432 -10.45 12.81 -14.30
N ALA A 433 -11.74 12.75 -14.01
CA ALA A 433 -12.31 13.32 -12.80
C ALA A 433 -12.02 12.43 -11.59
N VAL A 434 -11.58 13.06 -10.50
CA VAL A 434 -11.55 12.46 -9.16
C VAL A 434 -12.98 12.36 -8.67
N THR A 435 -13.40 11.12 -8.39
CA THR A 435 -14.74 10.83 -7.88
C THR A 435 -14.84 11.17 -6.39
N GLY A 436 -16.03 11.04 -5.80
CA GLY A 436 -16.25 11.25 -4.38
C GLY A 436 -15.89 10.05 -3.50
N LEU A 437 -14.99 9.15 -3.92
CA LEU A 437 -14.53 8.01 -3.15
C LEU A 437 -13.00 8.07 -2.96
N TYR A 438 -12.56 7.82 -1.73
CA TYR A 438 -11.17 7.93 -1.32
C TYR A 438 -10.83 6.85 -0.29
N LEU A 439 -9.63 6.29 -0.35
CA LEU A 439 -9.04 5.52 0.75
C LEU A 439 -7.87 6.31 1.33
N TYR A 440 -7.80 6.40 2.66
CA TYR A 440 -6.71 7.06 3.37
C TYR A 440 -6.23 6.23 4.55
N ASP A 441 -4.94 6.33 4.85
CA ASP A 441 -4.42 5.97 6.15
C ASP A 441 -4.71 7.06 7.21
N ALA A 442 -4.40 6.76 8.47
CA ALA A 442 -4.60 7.70 9.59
C ALA A 442 -3.80 9.01 9.44
N GLY A 443 -2.79 9.08 8.56
CA GLY A 443 -2.03 10.29 8.27
C GLY A 443 -2.87 11.43 7.68
N VAL A 444 -4.09 11.13 7.22
CA VAL A 444 -5.00 12.12 6.65
C VAL A 444 -5.40 13.20 7.64
N PHE A 445 -5.57 12.84 8.91
CA PHE A 445 -5.97 13.79 9.95
C PHE A 445 -4.84 14.78 10.28
N GLU A 446 -3.58 14.34 10.22
CA GLU A 446 -2.43 15.24 10.31
C GLU A 446 -2.39 16.23 9.16
N ILE A 447 -2.65 15.77 7.93
CA ILE A 447 -2.71 16.64 6.75
C ILE A 447 -3.81 17.68 6.91
N ILE A 448 -5.02 17.27 7.30
CA ILE A 448 -6.18 18.16 7.49
C ILE A 448 -5.85 19.29 8.47
N ARG A 449 -5.16 19.00 9.58
CA ARG A 449 -4.73 20.02 10.56
C ARG A 449 -3.83 21.11 9.99
N THR A 450 -3.11 20.82 8.90
CA THR A 450 -2.18 21.77 8.27
C THR A 450 -2.82 22.61 7.17
N LEU A 451 -4.04 22.27 6.75
CA LEU A 451 -4.70 22.94 5.64
C LEU A 451 -5.12 24.37 5.97
N LYS A 452 -5.14 25.20 4.93
CA LYS A 452 -5.66 26.57 4.99
C LYS A 452 -6.94 26.64 4.16
N PRO A 453 -7.94 27.41 4.60
CA PRO A 453 -9.15 27.62 3.80
C PRO A 453 -8.83 28.15 2.41
N SER A 454 -9.53 27.63 1.40
CA SER A 454 -9.43 28.10 0.02
C SER A 454 -9.98 29.52 -0.13
N ARG A 455 -9.94 30.07 -1.35
CA ARG A 455 -10.59 31.38 -1.64
C ARG A 455 -12.09 31.40 -1.32
N ARG A 456 -12.71 30.21 -1.21
CA ARG A 456 -14.13 30.04 -0.85
C ARG A 456 -14.36 29.91 0.66
N GLY A 457 -13.29 29.88 1.46
CA GLY A 457 -13.35 29.67 2.90
C GLY A 457 -13.55 28.20 3.31
N GLU A 458 -13.36 27.25 2.37
CA GLU A 458 -13.55 25.82 2.60
C GLU A 458 -12.20 25.09 2.68
N LEU A 459 -12.11 24.03 3.50
CA LEU A 459 -11.00 23.08 3.47
C LEU A 459 -11.27 22.05 2.36
N GLU A 460 -10.46 22.09 1.30
CA GLU A 460 -10.66 21.30 0.09
C GLU A 460 -10.02 19.91 0.23
N ILE A 461 -10.76 18.86 -0.16
CA ILE A 461 -10.21 17.49 -0.21
C ILE A 461 -9.09 17.36 -1.27
N THR A 462 -9.14 18.20 -2.30
CA THR A 462 -8.08 18.29 -3.32
C THR A 462 -6.73 18.69 -2.72
N ASP A 463 -6.71 19.50 -1.65
CA ASP A 463 -5.46 19.84 -0.96
C ASP A 463 -4.92 18.67 -0.14
N VAL A 464 -5.80 17.86 0.47
CA VAL A 464 -5.43 16.59 1.10
C VAL A 464 -4.79 15.65 0.09
N ASN A 465 -5.44 15.47 -1.06
CA ASN A 465 -4.95 14.61 -2.14
C ASN A 465 -3.58 15.05 -2.64
N ASN A 466 -3.39 16.35 -2.85
CA ASN A 466 -2.10 16.90 -3.28
C ASN A 466 -1.00 16.73 -2.23
N ALA A 467 -1.31 16.70 -0.93
CA ALA A 467 -0.33 16.40 0.11
C ALA A 467 0.18 14.95 0.03
N TYR A 468 -0.70 13.97 -0.21
CA TYR A 468 -0.29 12.58 -0.45
C TYR A 468 0.47 12.41 -1.76
N ILE A 469 0.10 13.14 -2.82
CA ILE A 469 0.84 13.16 -4.09
C ILE A 469 2.27 13.66 -3.88
N GLN A 470 2.45 14.75 -3.12
CA GLN A 470 3.78 15.29 -2.79
C GLN A 470 4.62 14.33 -1.96
N ARG A 471 3.98 13.52 -1.10
CA ARG A 471 4.65 12.46 -0.31
C ARG A 471 5.01 11.23 -1.14
N GLY A 472 4.57 11.13 -2.40
CA GLY A 472 4.79 9.97 -3.25
C GLY A 472 3.99 8.73 -2.84
N THR A 473 2.96 8.90 -2.01
CA THR A 473 2.14 7.80 -1.44
C THR A 473 0.69 7.80 -1.95
N MET A 474 0.43 8.48 -3.08
CA MET A 474 -0.87 8.48 -3.75
C MET A 474 -0.93 7.41 -4.85
N GLU A 475 -1.90 6.52 -4.73
CA GLU A 475 -2.31 5.57 -5.76
C GLU A 475 -3.62 6.01 -6.42
N PHE A 476 -3.95 5.40 -7.57
CA PHE A 476 -5.26 5.58 -8.18
C PHE A 476 -5.78 4.30 -8.84
N SER A 477 -7.10 4.22 -8.93
CA SER A 477 -7.82 3.21 -9.72
C SER A 477 -8.76 3.90 -10.70
N VAL A 478 -8.94 3.36 -11.91
CA VAL A 478 -9.87 3.91 -12.92
C VAL A 478 -11.13 3.06 -12.95
N LEU A 479 -12.29 3.70 -12.73
CA LEU A 479 -13.59 3.04 -12.68
C LEU A 479 -14.09 2.65 -14.07
N SER A 480 -14.53 1.40 -14.18
CA SER A 480 -15.01 0.81 -15.44
C SER A 480 -16.49 1.06 -15.67
N GLY A 481 -17.31 0.90 -14.63
CA GLY A 481 -18.76 1.08 -14.65
C GLY A 481 -19.19 2.54 -14.55
N PHE A 482 -20.50 2.78 -14.46
CA PHE A 482 -21.02 4.15 -14.38
C PHE A 482 -20.70 4.82 -13.03
N TRP A 483 -20.61 6.14 -13.07
CA TRP A 483 -20.52 7.02 -11.90
C TRP A 483 -21.40 8.27 -12.12
N SER A 484 -22.04 8.74 -11.05
CA SER A 484 -22.80 10.00 -11.05
C SER A 484 -22.73 10.71 -9.69
N ASP A 485 -22.68 12.05 -9.72
CA ASP A 485 -22.89 12.94 -8.58
C ASP A 485 -24.32 13.53 -8.63
N ALA A 486 -25.22 13.11 -7.74
CA ALA A 486 -26.63 13.50 -7.79
C ALA A 486 -26.89 14.91 -7.18
N GLY A 487 -26.12 15.91 -7.64
CA GLY A 487 -26.11 17.29 -7.12
C GLY A 487 -26.96 18.34 -7.85
N THR A 488 -27.52 18.05 -9.04
CA THR A 488 -28.44 18.93 -9.80
C THR A 488 -29.67 18.15 -10.24
N PHE A 489 -30.71 18.83 -10.74
CA PHE A 489 -31.93 18.15 -11.23
C PHE A 489 -31.61 17.17 -12.36
N GLU A 490 -30.78 17.57 -13.31
CA GLU A 490 -30.37 16.74 -14.45
C GLU A 490 -29.52 15.55 -14.00
N SER A 491 -28.58 15.75 -13.07
CA SER A 491 -27.73 14.66 -12.59
C SER A 491 -28.49 13.71 -11.66
N LEU A 492 -29.49 14.20 -10.91
CA LEU A 492 -30.40 13.38 -10.12
C LEU A 492 -31.30 12.50 -11.00
N LEU A 493 -31.87 13.07 -12.07
CA LEU A 493 -32.64 12.31 -13.05
C LEU A 493 -31.75 11.27 -13.74
N ARG A 494 -30.57 11.67 -14.20
CA ARG A 494 -29.59 10.78 -14.84
C ARG A 494 -29.24 9.61 -13.93
N ALA A 495 -28.94 9.89 -12.65
CA ALA A 495 -28.66 8.85 -11.66
C ALA A 495 -29.84 7.87 -11.54
N SER A 496 -31.07 8.37 -11.45
CA SER A 496 -32.26 7.53 -11.33
C SER A 496 -32.48 6.63 -12.55
N VAL A 497 -32.27 7.17 -13.76
CA VAL A 497 -32.35 6.40 -15.01
C VAL A 497 -31.23 5.35 -15.07
N MET A 498 -30.00 5.70 -14.69
CA MET A 498 -28.88 4.76 -14.67
C MET A 498 -29.13 3.58 -13.73
N VAL A 499 -29.61 3.86 -12.51
CA VAL A 499 -29.95 2.82 -11.52
C VAL A 499 -31.07 1.93 -12.04
N LYS A 500 -32.12 2.52 -12.62
CA LYS A 500 -33.23 1.75 -13.22
C LYS A 500 -32.74 0.82 -14.34
N ASP A 501 -31.92 1.33 -15.25
CA ASP A 501 -31.58 0.61 -16.49
C ASP A 501 -30.47 -0.44 -16.30
N HIS A 502 -29.51 -0.19 -15.40
CA HIS A 502 -28.32 -1.03 -15.25
C HIS A 502 -28.31 -1.82 -13.92
N GLY A 503 -29.23 -1.50 -13.02
CA GLY A 503 -29.14 -1.91 -11.62
C GLY A 503 -27.84 -1.43 -10.98
N ILE A 504 -27.58 -1.94 -9.78
CA ILE A 504 -26.28 -1.82 -9.13
C ILE A 504 -25.81 -3.25 -8.85
N ARG A 505 -24.51 -3.50 -8.99
CA ARG A 505 -23.91 -4.81 -8.69
C ARG A 505 -24.01 -5.21 -7.21
N GLN A 506 -24.48 -4.31 -6.35
CA GLN A 506 -24.48 -4.39 -4.91
C GLN A 506 -25.89 -4.69 -4.38
N GLY A 507 -26.08 -5.86 -3.76
CA GLY A 507 -27.31 -6.20 -3.03
C GLY A 507 -27.07 -6.15 -1.52
N ILE A 508 -28.08 -5.71 -0.75
CA ILE A 508 -28.05 -5.79 0.72
C ILE A 508 -28.56 -7.17 1.16
N PRO A 509 -27.89 -7.86 2.09
CA PRO A 509 -28.48 -9.00 2.79
C PRO A 509 -29.68 -8.54 3.64
N GLY A 510 -30.89 -8.95 3.28
CA GLY A 510 -32.10 -8.71 4.09
C GLY A 510 -33.09 -7.69 3.54
N GLU A 511 -32.86 -7.08 2.37
CA GLU A 511 -33.91 -6.30 1.71
C GLU A 511 -35.00 -7.23 1.13
N PRO A 512 -36.31 -6.96 1.36
CA PRO A 512 -37.34 -7.50 0.50
C PRO A 512 -37.09 -7.00 -0.93
N GLY A 513 -37.07 -7.93 -1.90
CA GLY A 513 -36.92 -7.57 -3.31
C GLY A 513 -38.02 -6.57 -3.73
N PRO A 514 -37.79 -5.79 -4.81
CA PRO A 514 -38.78 -4.83 -5.28
C PRO A 514 -40.11 -5.55 -5.49
N GLU A 515 -41.17 -5.10 -4.83
CA GLU A 515 -42.52 -5.54 -5.17
C GLU A 515 -42.76 -5.21 -6.65
N PRO A 516 -43.35 -6.13 -7.43
CA PRO A 516 -43.71 -5.84 -8.81
C PRO A 516 -44.59 -4.58 -8.83
N THR A 517 -44.14 -3.54 -9.52
CA THR A 517 -44.94 -2.34 -9.74
C THR A 517 -45.96 -2.63 -10.83
N ASP A 518 -47.10 -3.22 -10.46
CA ASP A 518 -48.30 -3.24 -11.29
C ASP A 518 -48.89 -1.81 -11.31
N PHE A 519 -48.34 -0.94 -12.15
CA PHE A 519 -49.09 0.22 -12.62
C PHE A 519 -50.05 -0.27 -13.71
N PRO A 520 -51.38 -0.22 -13.49
CA PRO A 520 -52.32 -0.68 -14.50
C PRO A 520 -52.21 0.21 -15.73
N SER A 521 -51.86 -0.40 -16.86
CA SER A 521 -52.05 0.19 -18.17
C SER A 521 -53.55 0.48 -18.34
N ASN A 522 -53.89 1.75 -18.58
CA ASN A 522 -55.24 2.21 -18.88
C ASN A 522 -56.08 1.18 -19.66
N SER A 523 -57.08 0.61 -19.00
CA SER A 523 -58.34 0.26 -19.64
C SER A 523 -59.47 0.60 -18.67
N ILE A 524 -60.33 1.50 -19.13
CA ILE A 524 -61.60 1.83 -18.48
C ILE A 524 -62.51 0.62 -18.67
N ALA A 525 -62.96 -0.01 -17.59
CA ALA A 525 -64.26 -0.70 -17.52
C ALA A 525 -64.59 -1.14 -16.08
N GLU A 526 -65.63 -0.49 -15.54
CA GLU A 526 -66.74 -1.01 -14.72
C GLU A 526 -66.49 -1.85 -13.44
N ASP A 527 -66.98 -1.27 -12.34
CA ASP A 527 -67.79 -1.87 -11.28
C ASP A 527 -67.27 -3.10 -10.50
N LYS A 528 -66.96 -2.90 -9.21
CA LYS A 528 -67.91 -3.16 -8.11
C LYS A 528 -67.32 -2.86 -6.73
N ILE A 529 -68.14 -2.17 -5.94
CA ILE A 529 -68.07 -1.92 -4.50
C ILE A 529 -68.22 -3.23 -3.72
N THR A 530 -67.37 -3.48 -2.71
CA THR A 530 -67.69 -4.05 -1.37
C THR A 530 -66.40 -4.08 -0.52
N GLU A 531 -66.23 -3.15 0.42
CA GLU A 531 -66.38 -3.34 1.90
C GLU A 531 -65.58 -4.52 2.50
N MET A 532 -64.46 -4.22 3.18
CA MET A 532 -64.34 -4.09 4.65
C MET A 532 -62.93 -3.65 5.04
#